data_AF-A0A8S4RVF2-F1
#
_entry.id   AF-A0A8S4RVF2-F1
#
_cell.length_a   1.000
_cell.length_b   1.000
_cell.length_c   1.000
_cell.angle_alpha   90.00
_cell.angle_beta   90.00
_cell.angle_gamma   90.00
#
_symmetry.space_group_name_H-M   'P 1'
#
loop_
_entity.id
_entity.type
_entity.pdbx_description
1 polymer ?
#
loop_
_entity_poly.entity_id
_entity_poly.type
_entity_poly.pdbx_seq_one_letter_code
_entity_poly.pdbx_strand_id
1 'polypeptide(L)'
;MKADSFSWTSYHNLEGIYQWMTDIAAENSEKLNLTAIGLSAEGREILAIEFHNPKAKGTVIIEGGLHGNEWITTEFVTYLIYHIAKADKARNVKLQQVATKYRWILIPVVNPDGYVYSMSNDRMWRKNRNKLGNGLVGVDLNRNFDYNFCSHDSSNKSTDDNYCGSRPFSEPETQAISNYVRRNSYNLKFYFSIHAYGQKIIVPYSDRVKHLENFSEMENYGKQAILQIYKLYRVKYGIGTIYDIYGYRSSGDSVSWVKKSYNVKYALTFLLRDNGTYGYALPPAMILPSCKEMLVGLLEVMTVRHRHVDRELFSSTVNTRSTCMMVLLTLPKIIVEGGIHAREWISVAFATYFLHEIVTSPESNDTALKAAAERFEWSFVPVLNPDGYEYSHVKYTMGLLAAKRIEQRYNTMYTVGTAYDTVGYKVSGVSGCWVKKSFSVPYVMTFELRDTGRHGFALPPKEILPTCQETMDGIVSLLSSTEKIARDIKAEARMDKLLDKIVIVWNILLFIIVQY
;
A
#
# COMPACT_ATOMS: atom_id res chain seq x y z
N MET A 1 -5.79 -31.85 17.49
CA MET A 1 -7.10 -31.46 16.90
C MET A 1 -7.25 -32.31 15.64
N LYS A 2 -8.41 -32.90 15.27
CA LYS A 2 -8.44 -33.70 14.01
C LYS A 2 -7.97 -32.83 12.83
N ALA A 3 -7.23 -33.35 11.84
CA ALA A 3 -6.68 -32.51 10.77
C ALA A 3 -7.77 -31.71 10.01
N ASP A 4 -8.99 -32.26 9.96
CA ASP A 4 -10.16 -31.64 9.35
C ASP A 4 -10.78 -30.47 10.15
N SER A 5 -10.36 -30.24 11.41
CA SER A 5 -10.83 -29.09 12.22
C SER A 5 -10.03 -27.80 11.99
N PHE A 6 -8.99 -27.83 11.17
CA PHE A 6 -8.23 -26.64 10.78
C PHE A 6 -9.01 -25.85 9.73
N SER A 7 -9.86 -24.93 10.21
CA SER A 7 -10.64 -24.05 9.33
C SER A 7 -9.82 -22.79 9.06
N TRP A 8 -9.33 -22.61 7.83
CA TRP A 8 -8.69 -21.36 7.32
C TRP A 8 -9.64 -20.15 7.31
N THR A 9 -10.38 -19.94 8.39
CA THR A 9 -11.35 -18.89 8.70
C THR A 9 -10.85 -17.97 9.81
N SER A 10 -9.74 -18.32 10.47
CA SER A 10 -9.01 -17.54 11.47
C SER A 10 -7.50 -17.74 11.32
N TYR A 11 -6.71 -16.83 11.88
CA TYR A 11 -5.27 -17.03 12.04
C TYR A 11 -4.98 -17.96 13.21
N HIS A 12 -4.04 -18.89 13.03
CA HIS A 12 -3.71 -19.90 14.02
C HIS A 12 -2.39 -19.57 14.73
N ASN A 13 -2.33 -19.79 16.04
CA ASN A 13 -1.06 -19.67 16.77
C ASN A 13 -0.08 -20.79 16.39
N LEU A 14 1.20 -20.60 16.73
CA LEU A 14 2.26 -21.55 16.38
C LEU A 14 1.98 -22.97 16.86
N GLU A 15 1.51 -23.11 18.10
CA GLU A 15 1.16 -24.40 18.70
C GLU A 15 0.05 -25.10 17.91
N GLY A 16 -1.01 -24.37 17.55
CA GLY A 16 -2.10 -24.90 16.73
C GLY A 16 -1.64 -25.36 15.35
N ILE A 17 -0.72 -24.62 14.72
CA ILE A 17 -0.12 -25.01 13.44
C ILE A 17 0.73 -26.28 13.60
N TYR A 18 1.58 -26.36 14.63
CA TYR A 18 2.47 -27.51 14.83
C TYR A 18 1.71 -28.78 15.23
N GLN A 19 0.69 -28.63 16.08
CA GLN A 19 -0.21 -29.72 16.40
C GLN A 19 -0.92 -30.21 15.14
N TRP A 20 -1.45 -29.31 14.31
CA TRP A 20 -2.09 -29.67 13.05
C TRP A 20 -1.12 -30.35 12.05
N MET A 21 0.11 -29.86 11.93
CA MET A 21 1.14 -30.48 11.08
C MET A 21 1.47 -31.90 11.55
N THR A 22 1.51 -32.11 12.87
CA THR A 22 1.70 -33.44 13.47
C THR A 22 0.53 -34.35 13.17
N ASP A 23 -0.70 -33.84 13.34
CA ASP A 23 -1.93 -34.59 13.12
C ASP A 23 -2.08 -35.01 11.64
N ILE A 24 -1.85 -34.11 10.67
CA ILE A 24 -1.96 -34.43 9.24
C ILE A 24 -0.83 -35.37 8.76
N ALA A 25 0.38 -35.26 9.33
CA ALA A 25 1.47 -36.18 9.03
C ALA A 25 1.16 -37.59 9.56
N ALA A 26 0.63 -37.70 10.78
CA ALA A 26 0.23 -38.98 11.36
C ALA A 26 -0.91 -39.65 10.56
N GLU A 27 -1.91 -38.87 10.15
CA GLU A 27 -3.05 -39.36 9.34
C GLU A 27 -2.65 -39.85 7.93
N ASN A 28 -1.49 -39.40 7.40
CA ASN A 28 -1.02 -39.72 6.05
C ASN A 28 0.45 -40.20 6.08
N SER A 29 0.82 -40.95 7.12
CA SER A 29 2.20 -41.36 7.42
C SER A 29 2.89 -42.17 6.31
N GLU A 30 2.11 -42.75 5.38
CA GLU A 30 2.63 -43.45 4.21
C GLU A 30 3.09 -42.51 3.09
N LYS A 31 2.70 -41.23 3.13
CA LYS A 31 3.02 -40.21 2.12
C LYS A 31 3.74 -38.99 2.70
N LEU A 32 3.48 -38.63 3.95
CA LEU A 32 3.96 -37.41 4.58
C LEU A 32 4.99 -37.73 5.67
N ASN A 33 6.08 -36.98 5.68
CA ASN A 33 7.04 -36.97 6.76
C ASN A 33 7.13 -35.57 7.36
N LEU A 34 7.08 -35.48 8.68
CA LEU A 34 7.28 -34.23 9.42
C LEU A 34 8.73 -34.20 9.93
N THR A 35 9.50 -33.20 9.52
CA THR A 35 10.92 -33.09 9.84
C THR A 35 11.22 -31.73 10.48
N ALA A 36 11.93 -31.72 11.62
CA ALA A 36 12.56 -30.52 12.14
C ALA A 36 13.85 -30.22 11.35
N ILE A 37 13.92 -29.05 10.71
CA ILE A 37 15.04 -28.65 9.84
C ILE A 37 16.12 -27.84 10.56
N GLY A 38 15.81 -27.37 11.77
CA GLY A 38 16.69 -26.57 12.62
C GLY A 38 15.93 -25.98 13.81
N LEU A 39 16.63 -25.15 14.58
CA LEU A 39 16.07 -24.38 15.70
C LEU A 39 16.13 -22.89 15.38
N SER A 40 15.20 -22.11 15.92
CA SER A 40 15.20 -20.65 15.89
C SER A 40 16.11 -20.04 16.97
N ALA A 41 16.23 -18.71 16.98
CA ALA A 41 17.06 -18.00 17.97
C ALA A 41 16.62 -18.19 19.43
N GLU A 42 15.31 -18.38 19.68
CA GLU A 42 14.74 -18.71 21.00
C GLU A 42 14.57 -20.23 21.21
N GLY A 43 15.09 -21.06 20.31
CA GLY A 43 15.15 -22.52 20.46
C GLY A 43 13.89 -23.29 20.06
N ARG A 44 12.99 -22.68 19.27
CA ARG A 44 11.81 -23.37 18.72
C ARG A 44 12.20 -24.15 17.47
N GLU A 45 11.63 -25.34 17.29
CA GLU A 45 11.84 -26.12 16.07
C GLU A 45 11.29 -25.40 14.84
N ILE A 46 11.99 -25.50 13.72
CA ILE A 46 11.48 -25.08 12.41
C ILE A 46 11.04 -26.35 11.69
N LEU A 47 9.74 -26.49 11.44
CA LEU A 47 9.16 -27.71 10.91
C LEU A 47 8.90 -27.64 9.41
N ALA A 48 9.17 -28.75 8.71
CA ALA A 48 8.86 -28.96 7.30
C ALA A 48 8.00 -30.21 7.12
N ILE A 49 7.01 -30.14 6.23
CA ILE A 49 6.29 -31.32 5.72
C ILE A 49 6.89 -31.72 4.37
N GLU A 50 7.30 -32.98 4.28
CA GLU A 50 7.79 -33.59 3.06
C GLU A 50 6.77 -34.59 2.51
N PHE A 51 6.40 -34.44 1.25
CA PHE A 51 5.59 -35.42 0.53
C PHE A 51 6.51 -36.38 -0.21
N HIS A 52 6.61 -37.60 0.29
CA HIS A 52 7.42 -38.64 -0.30
C HIS A 52 6.85 -39.06 -1.65
N ASN A 53 7.69 -39.04 -2.69
CA ASN A 53 7.31 -39.47 -4.03
C ASN A 53 8.54 -40.07 -4.74
N PRO A 54 8.72 -41.40 -4.72
CA PRO A 54 9.85 -42.07 -5.36
C PRO A 54 9.93 -41.85 -6.87
N LYS A 55 8.79 -41.54 -7.51
CA LYS A 55 8.67 -41.36 -8.96
C LYS A 55 8.70 -39.88 -9.36
N ALA A 56 9.02 -38.97 -8.43
CA ALA A 56 9.03 -37.54 -8.66
C ALA A 56 9.99 -37.15 -9.80
N LYS A 57 9.53 -36.28 -10.69
CA LYS A 57 10.33 -35.70 -11.77
C LYS A 57 11.17 -34.50 -11.33
N GLY A 58 11.02 -34.07 -10.07
CA GLY A 58 11.72 -32.94 -9.49
C GLY A 58 11.26 -32.65 -8.06
N THR A 59 12.05 -31.85 -7.35
CA THR A 59 11.72 -31.33 -6.02
C THR A 59 11.13 -29.92 -6.14
N VAL A 60 10.13 -29.63 -5.31
CA VAL A 60 9.53 -28.30 -5.11
C VAL A 60 9.74 -27.93 -3.64
N ILE A 61 10.34 -26.77 -3.40
CA ILE A 61 10.47 -26.21 -2.04
C ILE A 61 9.63 -24.93 -1.98
N ILE A 62 8.77 -24.82 -0.98
CA ILE A 62 8.02 -23.60 -0.68
C ILE A 62 8.20 -23.25 0.78
N GLU A 63 8.54 -22.00 1.04
CA GLU A 63 8.63 -21.47 2.38
C GLU A 63 7.76 -20.23 2.55
N GLY A 64 7.25 -20.06 3.76
CA GLY A 64 6.50 -18.89 4.18
C GLY A 64 6.78 -18.55 5.64
N GLY A 65 6.31 -17.38 6.08
CA GLY A 65 6.53 -16.93 7.45
C GLY A 65 8.00 -16.60 7.73
N LEU A 66 8.75 -16.13 6.73
CA LEU A 66 10.07 -15.50 6.92
C LEU A 66 9.95 -14.22 7.77
N HIS A 67 8.90 -13.43 7.52
CA HIS A 67 8.59 -12.24 8.32
C HIS A 67 7.47 -12.53 9.32
N GLY A 68 7.66 -12.15 10.58
CA GLY A 68 6.76 -12.49 11.68
C GLY A 68 5.35 -11.91 11.54
N ASN A 69 5.20 -10.77 10.87
CA ASN A 69 3.94 -10.01 10.74
C ASN A 69 3.09 -10.42 9.52
N GLU A 70 3.59 -11.28 8.63
CA GLU A 70 2.94 -11.69 7.38
C GLU A 70 2.05 -12.93 7.56
N TRP A 71 1.10 -12.90 8.50
CA TRP A 71 0.36 -14.10 8.93
C TRP A 71 -0.32 -14.90 7.81
N ILE A 72 -0.79 -14.24 6.75
CA ILE A 72 -1.45 -14.90 5.61
C ILE A 72 -0.54 -15.90 4.87
N THR A 73 0.79 -15.71 4.95
CA THR A 73 1.75 -16.60 4.27
C THR A 73 1.72 -17.99 4.90
N THR A 74 1.70 -18.04 6.24
CA THR A 74 1.66 -19.28 7.00
C THR A 74 0.36 -20.03 6.74
N GLU A 75 -0.77 -19.32 6.72
CA GLU A 75 -2.07 -19.90 6.39
C GLU A 75 -2.12 -20.45 4.96
N PHE A 76 -1.50 -19.78 3.99
CA PHE A 76 -1.45 -20.31 2.63
C PHE A 76 -0.60 -21.58 2.53
N VAL A 77 0.54 -21.65 3.22
CA VAL A 77 1.40 -22.85 3.15
C VAL A 77 0.73 -24.04 3.85
N THR A 78 0.04 -23.84 4.98
CA THR A 78 -0.78 -24.91 5.60
C THR A 78 -1.94 -25.32 4.69
N TYR A 79 -2.61 -24.36 4.03
CA TYR A 79 -3.65 -24.65 3.04
C TYR A 79 -3.12 -25.51 1.88
N LEU A 80 -1.92 -25.20 1.39
CA LEU A 80 -1.27 -25.96 0.34
C LEU A 80 -0.93 -27.38 0.79
N ILE A 81 -0.37 -27.55 2.00
CA ILE A 81 -0.10 -28.88 2.58
C ILE A 81 -1.38 -29.73 2.56
N TYR A 82 -2.50 -29.19 3.06
CA TYR A 82 -3.77 -29.91 3.07
C TYR A 82 -4.23 -30.33 1.67
N HIS A 83 -4.16 -29.41 0.70
CA HIS A 83 -4.61 -29.68 -0.66
C HIS A 83 -3.74 -30.68 -1.41
N ILE A 84 -2.43 -30.71 -1.16
CA ILE A 84 -1.54 -31.73 -1.72
C ILE A 84 -1.79 -33.08 -1.05
N ALA A 85 -1.98 -33.13 0.28
CA ALA A 85 -2.28 -34.37 1.00
C ALA A 85 -3.59 -35.03 0.55
N LYS A 86 -4.62 -34.22 0.25
CA LYS A 86 -5.92 -34.70 -0.21
C LYS A 86 -6.06 -34.71 -1.75
N ALA A 87 -4.98 -34.53 -2.50
CA ALA A 87 -5.02 -34.38 -3.96
C ALA A 87 -5.68 -35.58 -4.66
N ASP A 88 -5.43 -36.81 -4.21
CA ASP A 88 -6.01 -38.03 -4.80
C ASP A 88 -7.54 -38.04 -4.79
N LYS A 89 -8.15 -37.36 -3.81
CA LYS A 89 -9.61 -37.23 -3.66
C LYS A 89 -10.16 -35.94 -4.27
N ALA A 90 -9.30 -35.03 -4.73
CA ALA A 90 -9.70 -33.74 -5.26
C ALA A 90 -10.28 -33.87 -6.67
N ARG A 91 -11.30 -33.07 -7.01
CA ARG A 91 -11.82 -32.99 -8.39
C ARG A 91 -10.94 -32.15 -9.34
N ASN A 92 -9.86 -31.57 -8.81
CA ASN A 92 -8.97 -30.67 -9.56
C ASN A 92 -7.84 -31.46 -10.22
N VAL A 93 -7.96 -31.67 -11.53
CA VAL A 93 -6.97 -32.42 -12.34
C VAL A 93 -5.58 -31.78 -12.30
N LYS A 94 -5.48 -30.44 -12.30
CA LYS A 94 -4.17 -29.76 -12.21
C LYS A 94 -3.50 -30.04 -10.87
N LEU A 95 -4.26 -29.97 -9.78
CA LEU A 95 -3.76 -30.29 -8.45
C LEU A 95 -3.24 -31.73 -8.37
N GLN A 96 -4.02 -32.70 -8.87
CA GLN A 96 -3.59 -34.11 -8.94
C GLN A 96 -2.30 -34.28 -9.76
N GLN A 97 -2.22 -33.64 -10.93
CA GLN A 97 -1.04 -33.70 -11.79
C GLN A 97 0.21 -33.15 -11.09
N VAL A 98 0.13 -32.00 -10.43
CA VAL A 98 1.30 -31.40 -9.78
C VAL A 98 1.67 -32.19 -8.50
N ALA A 99 0.68 -32.61 -7.72
CA ALA A 99 0.90 -33.41 -6.51
C ALA A 99 1.64 -34.73 -6.81
N THR A 100 1.26 -35.44 -7.88
CA THR A 100 1.88 -36.72 -8.26
C THR A 100 3.18 -36.58 -9.06
N LYS A 101 3.42 -35.43 -9.70
CA LYS A 101 4.60 -35.21 -10.55
C LYS A 101 5.86 -34.85 -9.76
N TYR A 102 5.73 -34.20 -8.61
CA TYR A 102 6.86 -33.67 -7.85
C TYR A 102 6.95 -34.24 -6.44
N ARG A 103 8.15 -34.14 -5.86
CA ARG A 103 8.37 -34.24 -4.42
C ARG A 103 8.21 -32.85 -3.83
N TRP A 104 7.42 -32.71 -2.78
CA TRP A 104 7.15 -31.41 -2.17
C TRP A 104 7.80 -31.30 -0.81
N ILE A 105 8.35 -30.14 -0.52
CA ILE A 105 8.79 -29.74 0.80
C ILE A 105 8.17 -28.38 1.11
N LEU A 106 7.35 -28.33 2.16
CA LEU A 106 6.58 -27.15 2.54
C LEU A 106 6.95 -26.75 3.96
N ILE A 107 7.36 -25.48 4.13
CA ILE A 107 7.86 -24.92 5.40
C ILE A 107 6.96 -23.72 5.78
N PRO A 108 5.92 -23.91 6.61
CA PRO A 108 4.91 -22.86 6.84
C PRO A 108 5.38 -21.68 7.70
N VAL A 109 6.32 -21.92 8.61
CA VAL A 109 6.81 -20.93 9.57
C VAL A 109 8.33 -21.03 9.67
N VAL A 110 9.05 -20.23 8.88
CA VAL A 110 10.52 -20.12 8.96
C VAL A 110 10.98 -19.35 10.19
N ASN A 111 10.23 -18.33 10.60
CA ASN A 111 10.52 -17.46 11.74
C ASN A 111 9.52 -17.69 12.89
N PRO A 112 9.59 -18.83 13.62
CA PRO A 112 8.62 -19.14 14.67
C PRO A 112 8.65 -18.12 15.81
N ASP A 113 9.82 -17.56 16.13
CA ASP A 113 9.96 -16.59 17.22
C ASP A 113 9.32 -15.25 16.87
N GLY A 114 9.59 -14.74 15.66
CA GLY A 114 8.97 -13.52 15.16
C GLY A 114 7.45 -13.68 14.99
N TYR A 115 6.99 -14.86 14.58
CA TYR A 115 5.56 -15.18 14.46
C TYR A 115 4.85 -15.18 15.83
N VAL A 116 5.43 -15.85 16.83
CA VAL A 116 4.87 -15.85 18.19
C VAL A 116 4.86 -14.43 18.75
N TYR A 117 5.98 -13.71 18.63
CA TYR A 117 6.09 -12.34 19.14
C TYR A 117 5.10 -11.39 18.46
N SER A 118 4.79 -11.60 17.17
CA SER A 118 3.79 -10.79 16.48
C SER A 118 2.36 -11.08 16.91
N MET A 119 2.09 -12.29 17.42
CA MET A 119 0.77 -12.64 17.97
C MET A 119 0.58 -12.16 19.41
N SER A 120 1.62 -12.17 20.23
CA SER A 120 1.51 -11.90 21.67
C SER A 120 1.94 -10.51 22.12
N ASN A 121 2.83 -9.84 21.37
CA ASN A 121 3.49 -8.61 21.83
C ASN A 121 3.38 -7.45 20.83
N ASP A 122 3.90 -7.62 19.61
CA ASP A 122 3.95 -6.55 18.61
C ASP A 122 3.49 -7.06 17.25
N ARG A 123 2.23 -6.76 16.90
CA ARG A 123 1.61 -7.20 15.65
C ARG A 123 2.40 -6.88 14.39
N MET A 124 3.22 -5.82 14.40
CA MET A 124 3.98 -5.39 13.24
C MET A 124 5.41 -5.94 13.23
N TRP A 125 5.78 -6.78 14.20
CA TRP A 125 7.11 -7.37 14.29
C TRP A 125 7.46 -8.23 13.07
N ARG A 126 8.45 -7.78 12.32
CA ARG A 126 8.90 -8.38 11.05
C ARG A 126 10.08 -9.34 11.23
N LYS A 127 11.09 -8.94 11.99
CA LYS A 127 12.40 -9.59 12.10
C LYS A 127 12.35 -10.91 12.88
N ASN A 128 13.46 -11.64 12.96
CA ASN A 128 13.58 -12.73 13.95
C ASN A 128 13.74 -12.16 15.39
N ARG A 129 14.01 -13.03 16.37
CA ARG A 129 14.16 -12.65 17.79
C ARG A 129 15.57 -12.83 18.34
N ASN A 130 16.57 -12.87 17.47
CA ASN A 130 17.97 -12.98 17.91
C ASN A 130 18.40 -11.75 18.73
N LYS A 131 18.99 -11.99 19.91
CA LYS A 131 19.47 -10.94 20.82
C LYS A 131 20.88 -10.52 20.41
N LEU A 132 21.05 -9.27 20.00
CA LEU A 132 22.30 -8.78 19.39
C LEU A 132 23.37 -8.33 20.41
N GLY A 133 23.14 -8.54 21.71
CA GLY A 133 24.08 -8.20 22.79
C GLY A 133 24.11 -6.72 23.21
N ASN A 134 23.51 -5.81 22.43
CA ASN A 134 23.43 -4.37 22.70
C ASN A 134 22.01 -3.90 23.12
N GLY A 135 21.17 -4.83 23.58
CA GLY A 135 19.76 -4.57 23.90
C GLY A 135 18.82 -4.52 22.69
N LEU A 136 19.36 -4.54 21.46
CA LEU A 136 18.55 -4.65 20.24
C LEU A 136 18.30 -6.11 19.87
N VAL A 137 17.20 -6.31 19.15
CA VAL A 137 16.69 -7.63 18.78
C VAL A 137 16.34 -7.66 17.30
N GLY A 138 16.72 -8.76 16.66
CA GLY A 138 16.19 -9.16 15.37
C GLY A 138 16.99 -8.70 14.16
N VAL A 139 17.05 -9.60 13.19
CA VAL A 139 17.58 -9.44 11.83
C VAL A 139 16.45 -9.70 10.83
N ASP A 140 16.43 -8.95 9.71
CA ASP A 140 15.55 -9.28 8.58
C ASP A 140 16.09 -10.53 7.88
N LEU A 141 15.40 -11.65 8.07
CA LEU A 141 15.80 -12.93 7.49
C LEU A 141 15.89 -12.87 5.96
N ASN A 142 15.06 -12.06 5.29
CA ASN A 142 15.08 -11.90 3.84
C ASN A 142 16.07 -10.82 3.35
N ARG A 143 17.02 -10.43 4.21
CA ARG A 143 18.25 -9.71 3.88
C ARG A 143 19.51 -10.48 4.29
N ASN A 144 19.36 -11.68 4.85
CA ASN A 144 20.43 -12.45 5.49
C ASN A 144 20.97 -13.61 4.64
N PHE A 145 20.45 -13.84 3.43
CA PHE A 145 20.95 -14.90 2.55
C PHE A 145 22.23 -14.45 1.81
N ASP A 146 23.05 -15.42 1.38
CA ASP A 146 24.31 -15.19 0.66
C ASP A 146 24.10 -14.83 -0.82
N TYR A 147 23.41 -13.72 -1.06
CA TYR A 147 23.19 -13.15 -2.38
C TYR A 147 23.37 -11.63 -2.34
N ASN A 148 24.53 -11.15 -2.80
CA ASN A 148 24.93 -9.74 -2.70
C ASN A 148 24.67 -9.17 -1.30
N PHE A 149 25.04 -9.93 -0.27
CA PHE A 149 24.70 -9.65 1.11
C PHE A 149 24.88 -8.17 1.49
N CYS A 150 23.83 -7.61 2.10
CA CYS A 150 23.82 -6.25 2.63
C CYS A 150 24.19 -5.12 1.64
N SER A 151 23.95 -5.31 0.33
CA SER A 151 24.40 -4.36 -0.70
C SER A 151 23.31 -3.41 -1.23
N HIS A 152 22.05 -3.83 -1.25
CA HIS A 152 20.93 -3.06 -1.78
C HIS A 152 19.69 -3.20 -0.90
N ASP A 153 19.00 -2.08 -0.61
CA ASP A 153 17.82 -2.02 0.27
C ASP A 153 17.98 -2.88 1.55
N SER A 154 19.18 -2.84 2.11
CA SER A 154 19.61 -3.59 3.29
C SER A 154 20.36 -2.63 4.20
N SER A 155 20.20 -2.74 5.50
CA SER A 155 20.90 -1.90 6.47
C SER A 155 21.91 -2.69 7.27
N ASN A 156 23.04 -2.06 7.59
CA ASN A 156 24.02 -2.53 8.57
C ASN A 156 23.73 -2.00 10.00
N LYS A 157 22.67 -1.21 10.18
CA LYS A 157 22.27 -0.69 11.48
C LYS A 157 21.23 -1.63 12.10
N SER A 158 21.53 -2.18 13.27
CA SER A 158 20.66 -3.12 13.98
C SER A 158 19.30 -2.54 14.41
N THR A 159 19.15 -1.22 14.38
CA THR A 159 17.88 -0.51 14.66
C THR A 159 16.89 -0.59 13.51
N ASP A 160 17.35 -0.84 12.29
CA ASP A 160 16.51 -0.74 11.11
C ASP A 160 15.75 -2.05 10.89
N ASP A 161 14.56 -1.94 10.28
CA ASP A 161 13.70 -3.10 9.99
C ASP A 161 14.29 -4.01 8.91
N ASN A 162 15.12 -3.47 8.02
CA ASN A 162 15.84 -4.20 6.97
C ASN A 162 17.30 -4.50 7.36
N TYR A 163 17.61 -4.58 8.66
CA TYR A 163 18.93 -4.96 9.15
C TYR A 163 19.33 -6.35 8.64
N CYS A 164 20.47 -6.43 7.94
CA CYS A 164 20.92 -7.62 7.22
C CYS A 164 21.62 -8.67 8.08
N GLY A 165 22.02 -8.35 9.31
CA GLY A 165 22.81 -9.22 10.19
C GLY A 165 24.32 -9.02 10.02
N SER A 166 25.12 -9.79 10.76
CA SER A 166 26.58 -9.61 10.83
C SER A 166 27.34 -10.25 9.66
N ARG A 167 26.76 -11.28 9.03
CA ARG A 167 27.29 -11.99 7.87
C ARG A 167 26.16 -12.76 7.17
N PRO A 168 26.36 -13.24 5.93
CA PRO A 168 25.41 -14.17 5.33
C PRO A 168 25.18 -15.39 6.23
N PHE A 169 23.92 -15.79 6.36
CA PHE A 169 23.49 -16.88 7.23
C PHE A 169 23.99 -16.70 8.68
N SER A 170 23.95 -15.49 9.21
CA SER A 170 24.23 -15.25 10.64
C SER A 170 23.12 -15.81 11.52
N GLU A 171 21.89 -15.84 11.03
CA GLU A 171 20.72 -16.24 11.80
C GLU A 171 20.52 -17.76 11.76
N PRO A 172 20.08 -18.39 12.87
CA PRO A 172 19.86 -19.83 12.91
C PRO A 172 18.73 -20.27 11.96
N GLU A 173 17.72 -19.42 11.75
CA GLU A 173 16.61 -19.69 10.81
C GLU A 173 17.09 -19.74 9.35
N THR A 174 17.92 -18.77 8.92
CA THR A 174 18.47 -18.74 7.55
C THR A 174 19.53 -19.84 7.36
N GLN A 175 20.27 -20.21 8.41
CA GLN A 175 21.15 -21.38 8.39
C GLN A 175 20.36 -22.68 8.21
N ALA A 176 19.23 -22.85 8.91
CA ALA A 176 18.37 -24.02 8.77
C ALA A 176 17.86 -24.16 7.32
N ILE A 177 17.30 -23.09 6.75
CA ILE A 177 16.84 -23.08 5.35
C ILE A 177 17.99 -23.34 4.39
N SER A 178 19.13 -22.68 4.53
CA SER A 178 20.24 -22.84 3.59
C SER A 178 20.80 -24.26 3.60
N ASN A 179 20.98 -24.86 4.77
CA ASN A 179 21.43 -26.24 4.93
C ASN A 179 20.41 -27.22 4.33
N TYR A 180 19.12 -26.97 4.58
CA TYR A 180 18.06 -27.85 4.13
C TYR A 180 17.85 -27.78 2.60
N VAL A 181 17.88 -26.58 2.00
CA VAL A 181 17.87 -26.40 0.55
C VAL A 181 19.11 -27.04 -0.08
N ARG A 182 20.30 -26.87 0.51
CA ARG A 182 21.55 -27.49 0.00
C ARG A 182 21.40 -29.01 -0.09
N ARG A 183 20.90 -29.66 0.97
CA ARG A 183 20.66 -31.11 1.01
C ARG A 183 19.62 -31.58 -0.01
N ASN A 184 18.66 -30.72 -0.33
CA ASN A 184 17.55 -31.03 -1.25
C ASN A 184 17.69 -30.38 -2.64
N SER A 185 18.88 -29.88 -2.98
CA SER A 185 19.16 -29.14 -4.21
C SER A 185 19.21 -30.04 -5.46
N TYR A 186 19.47 -31.35 -5.28
CA TYR A 186 19.48 -32.30 -6.38
C TYR A 186 18.10 -32.35 -7.06
N ASN A 187 18.09 -32.01 -8.35
CA ASN A 187 16.87 -31.92 -9.16
C ASN A 187 15.78 -30.98 -8.56
N LEU A 188 16.19 -29.93 -7.86
CA LEU A 188 15.30 -28.86 -7.41
C LEU A 188 14.79 -28.08 -8.63
N LYS A 189 13.50 -28.23 -8.92
CA LYS A 189 12.85 -27.60 -10.09
C LYS A 189 12.23 -26.27 -9.75
N PHE A 190 11.59 -26.19 -8.59
CA PHE A 190 10.84 -25.01 -8.16
C PHE A 190 11.27 -24.59 -6.75
N TYR A 191 11.48 -23.29 -6.57
CA TYR A 191 11.64 -22.66 -5.26
C TYR A 191 10.72 -21.45 -5.18
N PHE A 192 9.75 -21.47 -4.27
CA PHE A 192 8.83 -20.36 -4.09
C PHE A 192 8.89 -19.81 -2.68
N SER A 193 9.05 -18.50 -2.57
CA SER A 193 8.97 -17.78 -1.30
C SER A 193 7.63 -17.07 -1.21
N ILE A 194 6.88 -17.30 -0.12
CA ILE A 194 5.55 -16.77 0.09
C ILE A 194 5.62 -15.63 1.10
N HIS A 195 5.27 -14.43 0.65
CA HIS A 195 5.29 -13.19 1.41
C HIS A 195 3.95 -12.46 1.32
N ALA A 196 3.78 -11.43 2.14
CA ALA A 196 2.70 -10.47 2.02
C ALA A 196 3.22 -9.06 2.33
N TYR A 197 2.57 -7.98 1.93
CA TYR A 197 1.45 -7.88 1.00
C TYR A 197 1.92 -7.25 -0.31
N GLY A 198 1.02 -7.13 -1.29
CA GLY A 198 1.26 -6.33 -2.48
C GLY A 198 0.60 -6.87 -3.74
N GLN A 199 0.06 -8.10 -3.72
CA GLN A 199 -0.50 -8.75 -4.89
C GLN A 199 0.48 -8.72 -6.07
N LYS A 200 1.66 -9.32 -5.90
CA LYS A 200 2.73 -9.35 -6.91
C LYS A 200 3.35 -10.74 -7.03
N ILE A 201 3.89 -11.04 -8.20
CA ILE A 201 4.79 -12.17 -8.44
C ILE A 201 6.14 -11.57 -8.81
N ILE A 202 7.14 -11.74 -7.95
CA ILE A 202 8.49 -11.24 -8.18
C ILE A 202 9.32 -12.31 -8.87
N VAL A 203 9.92 -11.93 -9.99
CA VAL A 203 10.91 -12.73 -10.72
C VAL A 203 12.31 -12.25 -10.32
N PRO A 204 13.23 -13.14 -9.91
CA PRO A 204 14.62 -12.76 -9.68
C PRO A 204 15.30 -12.21 -10.94
N TYR A 205 16.34 -11.40 -10.83
CA TYR A 205 17.06 -11.08 -9.60
C TYR A 205 16.72 -9.70 -9.04
N SER A 206 16.69 -9.59 -7.71
CA SER A 206 16.28 -8.36 -7.01
C SER A 206 17.34 -7.25 -6.99
N ASP A 207 18.61 -7.59 -7.23
CA ASP A 207 19.78 -6.72 -7.04
C ASP A 207 20.09 -5.82 -8.25
N ARG A 208 19.29 -5.90 -9.32
CA ARG A 208 19.65 -5.30 -10.61
C ARG A 208 18.44 -4.83 -11.40
N VAL A 209 18.70 -3.92 -12.33
CA VAL A 209 17.70 -3.39 -13.27
C VAL A 209 17.54 -4.31 -14.48
N LYS A 210 18.64 -4.90 -14.96
CA LYS A 210 18.64 -5.69 -16.18
C LYS A 210 18.03 -7.08 -15.93
N HIS A 211 17.01 -7.43 -16.73
CA HIS A 211 16.45 -8.77 -16.78
C HIS A 211 17.49 -9.80 -17.27
N LEU A 212 17.52 -10.98 -16.65
CA LEU A 212 18.48 -12.04 -16.95
C LEU A 212 17.80 -13.40 -17.14
N GLU A 213 18.57 -14.32 -17.72
CA GLU A 213 18.21 -15.74 -17.84
C GLU A 213 16.81 -15.93 -18.46
N ASN A 214 15.93 -16.66 -17.77
CA ASN A 214 14.60 -17.00 -18.23
C ASN A 214 13.52 -16.00 -17.78
N PHE A 215 13.87 -14.74 -17.56
CA PHE A 215 12.91 -13.70 -17.12
C PHE A 215 11.65 -13.67 -17.99
N SER A 216 11.77 -13.56 -19.32
CA SER A 216 10.61 -13.46 -20.21
C SER A 216 9.72 -14.71 -20.17
N GLU A 217 10.29 -15.89 -19.94
CA GLU A 217 9.52 -17.13 -19.73
C GLU A 217 8.73 -17.05 -18.42
N MET A 218 9.36 -16.58 -17.34
CA MET A 218 8.75 -16.48 -16.01
C MET A 218 7.68 -15.40 -15.95
N GLU A 219 7.96 -14.24 -16.55
CA GLU A 219 7.01 -13.15 -16.72
C GLU A 219 5.75 -13.68 -17.43
N ASN A 220 5.92 -14.39 -18.54
CA ASN A 220 4.81 -14.95 -19.29
C ASN A 220 4.01 -16.00 -18.51
N TYR A 221 4.67 -16.85 -17.72
CA TYR A 221 4.00 -17.87 -16.90
C TYR A 221 3.23 -17.24 -15.74
N GLY A 222 3.82 -16.25 -15.08
CA GLY A 222 3.10 -15.51 -14.05
C GLY A 222 1.98 -14.67 -14.63
N LYS A 223 2.09 -14.13 -15.85
CA LYS A 223 0.96 -13.48 -16.52
C LYS A 223 -0.24 -14.41 -16.70
N GLN A 224 0.00 -15.65 -17.12
CA GLN A 224 -1.06 -16.67 -17.22
C GLN A 224 -1.66 -17.00 -15.86
N ALA A 225 -0.84 -17.11 -14.81
CA ALA A 225 -1.31 -17.30 -13.44
C ALA A 225 -2.19 -16.15 -12.94
N ILE A 226 -1.77 -14.91 -13.21
CA ILE A 226 -2.51 -13.69 -12.86
C ILE A 226 -3.88 -13.68 -13.55
N LEU A 227 -3.97 -14.10 -14.81
CA LEU A 227 -5.26 -14.23 -15.51
C LEU A 227 -6.20 -15.23 -14.83
N GLN A 228 -5.68 -16.35 -14.30
CA GLN A 228 -6.51 -17.34 -13.59
C GLN A 228 -6.93 -16.83 -12.21
N ILE A 229 -6.03 -16.16 -11.47
CA ILE A 229 -6.35 -15.46 -10.22
C ILE A 229 -7.48 -14.44 -10.46
N TYR A 230 -7.34 -13.62 -11.49
CA TYR A 230 -8.32 -12.59 -11.83
C TYR A 230 -9.68 -13.18 -12.20
N LYS A 231 -9.73 -14.33 -12.88
CA LYS A 231 -11.00 -15.02 -13.20
C LYS A 231 -11.76 -15.47 -11.94
N LEU A 232 -11.04 -15.83 -10.87
CA LEU A 232 -11.66 -16.36 -9.66
C LEU A 232 -12.28 -15.27 -8.79
N TYR A 233 -11.51 -14.23 -8.44
CA TYR A 233 -11.95 -13.19 -7.49
C TYR A 233 -11.74 -11.75 -7.98
N ARG A 234 -11.43 -11.54 -9.26
CA ARG A 234 -11.19 -10.21 -9.85
C ARG A 234 -10.04 -9.44 -9.20
N VAL A 235 -9.13 -10.13 -8.51
CA VAL A 235 -7.95 -9.52 -7.91
C VAL A 235 -6.84 -9.38 -8.93
N LYS A 236 -6.29 -8.17 -9.01
CA LYS A 236 -5.21 -7.82 -9.93
C LYS A 236 -3.87 -8.02 -9.23
N TYR A 237 -3.06 -8.90 -9.80
CA TYR A 237 -1.67 -9.08 -9.40
C TYR A 237 -0.74 -8.44 -10.44
N GLY A 238 0.42 -7.96 -10.00
CA GLY A 238 1.52 -7.54 -10.88
C GLY A 238 2.58 -8.63 -11.03
N ILE A 239 3.43 -8.52 -12.05
CA ILE A 239 4.61 -9.38 -12.21
C ILE A 239 5.79 -8.56 -12.74
N GLY A 240 6.99 -8.87 -12.26
CA GLY A 240 8.24 -8.23 -12.67
C GLY A 240 9.36 -8.52 -11.67
N THR A 241 10.53 -7.93 -11.87
CA THR A 241 11.57 -7.87 -10.84
C THR A 241 11.18 -6.89 -9.74
N ILE A 242 11.92 -6.87 -8.62
CA ILE A 242 11.74 -5.83 -7.58
C ILE A 242 11.89 -4.43 -8.18
N TYR A 243 12.83 -4.24 -9.11
CA TYR A 243 13.03 -2.95 -9.76
C TYR A 243 11.86 -2.57 -10.70
N ASP A 244 11.33 -3.51 -11.47
CA ASP A 244 10.18 -3.23 -12.36
C ASP A 244 8.93 -2.81 -11.56
N ILE A 245 8.73 -3.41 -10.39
CA ILE A 245 7.52 -3.20 -9.58
C ILE A 245 7.67 -2.00 -8.65
N TYR A 246 8.83 -1.80 -8.03
CA TYR A 246 9.02 -0.82 -6.96
C TYR A 246 10.06 0.26 -7.26
N GLY A 247 10.82 0.15 -8.35
CA GLY A 247 11.83 1.15 -8.75
C GLY A 247 13.12 1.13 -7.93
N TYR A 248 13.30 0.16 -7.02
CA TYR A 248 14.53 -0.02 -6.25
C TYR A 248 15.11 -1.43 -6.38
N ARG A 249 16.32 -1.64 -5.85
CA ARG A 249 17.02 -2.92 -5.84
C ARG A 249 17.09 -3.45 -4.42
N SER A 250 16.99 -4.75 -4.22
CA SER A 250 17.21 -5.39 -2.92
C SER A 250 18.21 -6.54 -3.02
N SER A 251 18.76 -6.95 -1.88
CA SER A 251 19.76 -8.02 -1.80
C SER A 251 19.54 -8.88 -0.57
N GLY A 252 20.19 -10.05 -0.53
CA GLY A 252 20.11 -10.98 0.58
C GLY A 252 18.80 -11.76 0.66
N ASP A 253 18.02 -11.80 -0.43
CA ASP A 253 16.77 -12.53 -0.50
C ASP A 253 16.95 -14.02 -0.83
N SER A 254 16.03 -14.85 -0.32
CA SER A 254 16.13 -16.31 -0.42
C SER A 254 16.02 -16.82 -1.87
N VAL A 255 15.15 -16.23 -2.68
CA VAL A 255 14.84 -16.71 -4.04
C VAL A 255 16.00 -16.45 -4.99
N SER A 256 16.57 -15.25 -4.96
CA SER A 256 17.76 -14.89 -5.73
C SER A 256 18.96 -15.76 -5.35
N TRP A 257 19.16 -16.03 -4.04
CA TRP A 257 20.20 -16.94 -3.57
C TRP A 257 20.03 -18.36 -4.13
N VAL A 258 18.83 -18.95 -4.02
CA VAL A 258 18.57 -20.31 -4.51
C VAL A 258 18.74 -20.40 -6.02
N LYS A 259 18.18 -19.44 -6.76
CA LYS A 259 18.29 -19.38 -8.22
C LYS A 259 19.75 -19.35 -8.64
N LYS A 260 20.54 -18.45 -8.03
CA LYS A 260 21.95 -18.27 -8.39
C LYS A 260 22.82 -19.45 -7.99
N SER A 261 22.65 -19.97 -6.77
CA SER A 261 23.56 -20.97 -6.19
C SER A 261 23.33 -22.38 -6.73
N TYR A 262 22.09 -22.71 -7.11
CA TYR A 262 21.72 -24.06 -7.54
C TYR A 262 21.14 -24.11 -8.96
N ASN A 263 21.19 -23.01 -9.70
CA ASN A 263 20.68 -22.89 -11.08
C ASN A 263 19.21 -23.35 -11.21
N VAL A 264 18.39 -22.99 -10.21
CA VAL A 264 16.97 -23.37 -10.19
C VAL A 264 16.22 -22.55 -11.22
N LYS A 265 15.68 -23.24 -12.23
CA LYS A 265 15.01 -22.58 -13.36
C LYS A 265 13.78 -21.77 -12.93
N TYR A 266 12.95 -22.33 -12.06
CA TYR A 266 11.67 -21.74 -11.65
C TYR A 266 11.74 -21.27 -10.20
N ALA A 267 12.21 -20.04 -9.99
CA ALA A 267 12.31 -19.43 -8.66
C ALA A 267 11.51 -18.12 -8.65
N LEU A 268 10.55 -17.96 -7.74
CA LEU A 268 9.64 -16.80 -7.67
C LEU A 268 9.33 -16.42 -6.22
N THR A 269 9.10 -15.14 -5.97
CA THR A 269 8.47 -14.67 -4.73
C THR A 269 7.02 -14.30 -5.01
N PHE A 270 6.08 -14.72 -4.15
CA PHE A 270 4.69 -14.32 -4.24
C PHE A 270 4.37 -13.37 -3.09
N LEU A 271 3.83 -12.19 -3.41
CA LEU A 271 3.26 -11.25 -2.45
C LEU A 271 1.74 -11.36 -2.50
N LEU A 272 1.15 -11.91 -1.44
CA LEU A 272 -0.28 -12.18 -1.32
C LEU A 272 -1.06 -10.88 -1.08
N ARG A 273 -2.37 -11.01 -0.83
CA ARG A 273 -3.24 -9.88 -0.53
C ARG A 273 -2.79 -9.10 0.72
N ASP A 274 -3.12 -7.82 0.81
CA ASP A 274 -3.81 -7.00 -0.20
C ASP A 274 -2.86 -6.03 -0.91
N ASN A 275 -3.34 -4.88 -1.38
CA ASN A 275 -2.51 -3.84 -1.99
C ASN A 275 -2.43 -2.57 -1.11
N GLY A 276 -2.58 -2.72 0.22
CA GLY A 276 -2.34 -1.66 1.21
C GLY A 276 -3.54 -1.20 2.04
N THR A 277 -4.75 -1.74 1.82
CA THR A 277 -5.94 -1.35 2.61
C THR A 277 -5.84 -1.85 4.06
N TYR A 278 -5.45 -3.11 4.21
CA TYR A 278 -5.21 -3.79 5.49
C TYR A 278 -3.72 -4.10 5.68
N GLY A 279 -2.96 -4.21 4.59
CA GLY A 279 -1.55 -4.55 4.62
C GLY A 279 -1.31 -5.88 5.33
N TYR A 280 -0.49 -5.84 6.38
CA TYR A 280 -0.19 -7.03 7.19
C TYR A 280 -1.36 -7.51 8.04
N ALA A 281 -2.33 -6.65 8.37
CA ALA A 281 -3.49 -6.95 9.22
C ALA A 281 -4.72 -7.39 8.41
N LEU A 282 -4.52 -8.23 7.39
CA LEU A 282 -5.58 -8.72 6.51
C LEU A 282 -6.71 -9.42 7.33
N PRO A 283 -8.00 -9.11 7.12
CA PRO A 283 -9.08 -9.68 7.91
C PRO A 283 -9.21 -11.20 7.75
N PRO A 284 -9.63 -11.95 8.79
CA PRO A 284 -9.81 -13.40 8.72
C PRO A 284 -10.73 -13.88 7.59
N ALA A 285 -11.77 -13.10 7.25
CA ALA A 285 -12.68 -13.39 6.13
C ALA A 285 -11.97 -13.46 4.76
N MET A 286 -10.77 -12.88 4.65
CA MET A 286 -9.97 -12.84 3.43
C MET A 286 -8.92 -13.95 3.36
N ILE A 287 -8.75 -14.75 4.42
CA ILE A 287 -7.78 -15.87 4.44
C ILE A 287 -8.12 -16.88 3.34
N LEU A 288 -9.32 -17.46 3.38
CA LEU A 288 -9.71 -18.49 2.44
C LEU A 288 -9.77 -18.00 0.97
N PRO A 289 -10.32 -16.80 0.65
CA PRO A 289 -10.21 -16.23 -0.69
C PRO A 289 -8.77 -16.07 -1.18
N SER A 290 -7.87 -15.56 -0.33
CA SER A 290 -6.44 -15.38 -0.68
C SER A 290 -5.75 -16.73 -0.92
N CYS A 291 -6.05 -17.74 -0.11
CA CYS A 291 -5.49 -19.08 -0.28
C CYS A 291 -5.98 -19.75 -1.57
N LYS A 292 -7.27 -19.64 -1.88
CA LYS A 292 -7.88 -20.23 -3.08
C LYS A 292 -7.33 -19.64 -4.37
N GLU A 293 -7.21 -18.31 -4.47
CA GLU A 293 -6.65 -17.70 -5.67
C GLU A 293 -5.16 -18.00 -5.83
N MET A 294 -4.40 -17.96 -4.73
CA MET A 294 -2.98 -18.21 -4.78
C MET A 294 -2.70 -19.67 -5.18
N LEU A 295 -3.50 -20.63 -4.70
CA LEU A 295 -3.43 -22.03 -5.15
C LEU A 295 -3.66 -22.13 -6.67
N VAL A 296 -4.66 -21.44 -7.22
CA VAL A 296 -4.93 -21.43 -8.65
C VAL A 296 -3.76 -20.85 -9.44
N GLY A 297 -3.21 -19.72 -9.00
CA GLY A 297 -2.05 -19.08 -9.63
C GLY A 297 -0.81 -19.98 -9.60
N LEU A 298 -0.51 -20.57 -8.45
CA LEU A 298 0.63 -21.46 -8.27
C LEU A 298 0.52 -22.70 -9.17
N LEU A 299 -0.65 -23.34 -9.21
CA LEU A 299 -0.89 -24.49 -10.10
C LEU A 299 -0.74 -24.10 -11.58
N GLU A 300 -1.15 -22.89 -11.98
CA GLU A 300 -0.95 -22.41 -13.34
C GLU A 300 0.54 -22.29 -13.66
N VAL A 301 1.33 -21.59 -12.84
CA VAL A 301 2.79 -21.45 -13.04
C VAL A 301 3.48 -22.81 -13.20
N MET A 302 3.02 -23.83 -12.46
CA MET A 302 3.64 -25.17 -12.46
C MET A 302 3.18 -26.09 -13.60
N THR A 303 2.05 -25.79 -14.26
CA THR A 303 1.44 -26.63 -15.31
C THR A 303 1.39 -25.98 -16.68
N VAL A 304 1.69 -24.68 -16.75
CA VAL A 304 1.57 -23.87 -17.95
C VAL A 304 2.43 -24.41 -19.09
N ARG A 305 1.84 -24.41 -20.30
CA ARG A 305 2.55 -24.65 -21.55
C ARG A 305 2.98 -23.31 -22.13
N HIS A 306 4.12 -23.28 -22.82
CA HIS A 306 4.61 -22.05 -23.43
C HIS A 306 3.57 -21.50 -24.43
N ARG A 307 2.99 -20.33 -24.11
CA ARG A 307 2.00 -19.57 -24.89
C ARG A 307 2.27 -18.10 -24.66
N HIS A 308 2.25 -17.26 -25.69
CA HIS A 308 2.51 -15.83 -25.51
C HIS A 308 1.30 -15.14 -24.88
N VAL A 309 1.53 -14.36 -23.83
CA VAL A 309 0.56 -13.44 -23.23
C VAL A 309 1.09 -12.02 -23.36
N ASP A 310 0.23 -11.10 -23.76
CA ASP A 310 0.62 -9.73 -24.07
C ASP A 310 1.36 -9.04 -22.92
N ARG A 311 2.29 -8.16 -23.32
CA ARG A 311 2.73 -6.92 -22.65
C ARG A 311 2.00 -6.60 -21.36
N GLU A 312 0.77 -6.14 -21.53
CA GLU A 312 0.07 -5.36 -20.53
C GLU A 312 -1.25 -6.04 -20.17
N LEU A 313 -1.24 -6.90 -19.16
CA LEU A 313 -2.42 -7.65 -18.73
C LEU A 313 -3.64 -6.79 -18.36
N PHE A 314 -3.40 -5.52 -18.01
CA PHE A 314 -4.42 -4.61 -17.47
C PHE A 314 -4.30 -3.17 -17.99
N SER A 315 -3.54 -2.94 -19.07
CA SER A 315 -3.48 -1.62 -19.69
C SER A 315 -4.70 -1.39 -20.58
N SER A 316 -5.14 -0.13 -20.63
CA SER A 316 -6.27 0.32 -21.45
C SER A 316 -5.96 0.42 -22.95
N THR A 317 -4.73 0.14 -23.39
CA THR A 317 -4.34 0.17 -24.81
C THR A 317 -4.70 -1.14 -25.52
N VAL A 318 -5.94 -1.25 -25.99
CA VAL A 318 -6.35 -2.29 -26.94
C VAL A 318 -5.73 -1.97 -28.30
N ASN A 319 -4.75 -2.78 -28.72
CA ASN A 319 -4.33 -2.84 -30.11
C ASN A 319 -5.16 -3.92 -30.81
N THR A 320 -6.00 -3.52 -31.75
CA THR A 320 -6.90 -4.38 -32.49
C THR A 320 -6.12 -5.18 -33.53
N ARG A 321 -5.98 -6.49 -33.33
CA ARG A 321 -6.04 -7.49 -34.42
C ARG A 321 -6.09 -8.93 -33.88
N SER A 322 -7.12 -9.63 -34.35
CA SER A 322 -7.24 -11.08 -34.52
C SER A 322 -7.89 -11.93 -33.41
N THR A 323 -9.21 -12.08 -33.61
CA THR A 323 -9.99 -13.35 -33.63
C THR A 323 -10.42 -14.03 -32.32
N CYS A 324 -11.67 -13.72 -31.95
CA CYS A 324 -12.72 -14.63 -31.47
C CYS A 324 -12.50 -15.41 -30.17
N MET A 325 -12.95 -14.83 -29.04
CA MET A 325 -13.71 -15.57 -28.02
C MET A 325 -14.46 -14.58 -27.11
N MET A 326 -15.79 -14.65 -27.10
CA MET A 326 -16.75 -14.03 -26.15
C MET A 326 -16.14 -13.05 -25.12
N VAL A 327 -16.15 -11.75 -25.46
CA VAL A 327 -15.95 -10.67 -24.49
C VAL A 327 -17.29 -10.42 -23.80
N LEU A 328 -17.43 -10.89 -22.56
CA LEU A 328 -18.40 -10.31 -21.63
C LEU A 328 -17.88 -8.91 -21.31
N LEU A 329 -18.39 -7.92 -22.04
CA LEU A 329 -18.06 -6.51 -21.94
C LEU A 329 -18.45 -6.01 -20.54
N THR A 330 -17.51 -5.96 -19.61
CA THR A 330 -17.61 -5.03 -18.49
C THR A 330 -17.34 -3.64 -19.06
N LEU A 331 -18.28 -2.72 -18.91
CA LEU A 331 -18.11 -1.35 -19.40
C LEU A 331 -16.81 -0.76 -18.82
N PRO A 332 -15.96 -0.11 -19.63
CA PRO A 332 -14.79 0.59 -19.13
C PRO A 332 -15.18 1.58 -18.02
N LYS A 333 -14.47 1.54 -16.88
CA LYS A 333 -14.76 2.40 -15.73
C LYS A 333 -14.08 3.77 -15.90
N ILE A 334 -14.81 4.86 -15.67
CA ILE A 334 -14.27 6.22 -15.62
C ILE A 334 -14.50 6.79 -14.22
N ILE A 335 -13.43 7.31 -13.61
CA ILE A 335 -13.49 8.02 -12.33
C ILE A 335 -13.34 9.51 -12.61
N VAL A 336 -14.27 10.30 -12.08
CA VAL A 336 -14.22 11.77 -12.11
C VAL A 336 -14.09 12.26 -10.68
N GLU A 337 -12.94 12.84 -10.35
CA GLU A 337 -12.65 13.40 -9.03
C GLU A 337 -12.56 14.93 -9.06
N GLY A 338 -13.04 15.55 -7.99
CA GLY A 338 -12.97 16.99 -7.76
C GLY A 338 -12.52 17.30 -6.33
N GLY A 339 -12.01 18.51 -6.11
CA GLY A 339 -11.72 18.99 -4.76
C GLY A 339 -10.54 18.31 -4.07
N ILE A 340 -9.56 17.76 -4.79
CA ILE A 340 -8.29 17.30 -4.21
C ILE A 340 -7.51 18.48 -3.60
N HIS A 341 -7.46 19.59 -4.34
CA HIS A 341 -7.03 20.87 -3.82
C HIS A 341 -8.24 21.60 -3.24
N ALA A 342 -8.23 21.79 -1.92
CA ALA A 342 -9.26 22.51 -1.17
C ALA A 342 -9.72 23.85 -1.79
N ARG A 343 -8.81 24.55 -2.51
CA ARG A 343 -9.03 25.88 -3.10
C ARG A 343 -9.56 25.88 -4.55
N GLU A 344 -9.76 24.71 -5.16
CA GLU A 344 -10.21 24.59 -6.55
C GLU A 344 -11.71 24.32 -6.62
N TRP A 345 -12.52 25.26 -6.15
CA TRP A 345 -13.97 25.04 -5.96
C TRP A 345 -14.71 24.69 -7.25
N ILE A 346 -14.25 25.23 -8.38
CA ILE A 346 -14.81 24.93 -9.70
C ILE A 346 -14.70 23.45 -10.06
N SER A 347 -13.67 22.73 -9.54
CA SER A 347 -13.51 21.29 -9.79
C SER A 347 -14.64 20.48 -9.15
N VAL A 348 -15.07 20.87 -7.95
CA VAL A 348 -16.19 20.24 -7.24
C VAL A 348 -17.51 20.52 -7.96
N ALA A 349 -17.73 21.79 -8.34
CA ALA A 349 -18.92 22.19 -9.09
C ALA A 349 -19.01 21.46 -10.44
N PHE A 350 -17.89 21.34 -11.15
CA PHE A 350 -17.81 20.62 -12.41
C PHE A 350 -18.05 19.12 -12.24
N ALA A 351 -17.43 18.47 -11.26
CA ALA A 351 -17.65 17.05 -11.00
C ALA A 351 -19.11 16.75 -10.64
N THR A 352 -19.75 17.64 -9.86
CA THR A 352 -21.17 17.54 -9.49
C THR A 352 -22.08 17.79 -10.69
N TYR A 353 -21.78 18.79 -11.53
CA TYR A 353 -22.50 19.06 -12.77
C TYR A 353 -22.37 17.88 -13.74
N PHE A 354 -21.18 17.32 -13.91
CA PHE A 354 -20.98 16.19 -14.81
C PHE A 354 -21.69 14.93 -14.32
N LEU A 355 -21.71 14.70 -13.00
CA LEU A 355 -22.57 13.67 -12.41
C LEU A 355 -24.04 13.89 -12.77
N HIS A 356 -24.54 15.13 -12.61
CA HIS A 356 -25.90 15.49 -12.98
C HIS A 356 -26.19 15.20 -14.46
N GLU A 357 -25.29 15.58 -15.37
CA GLU A 357 -25.46 15.34 -16.81
C GLU A 357 -25.48 13.84 -17.17
N ILE A 358 -24.63 13.02 -16.53
CA ILE A 358 -24.63 11.57 -16.74
C ILE A 358 -25.90 10.91 -16.17
N VAL A 359 -26.41 11.39 -15.03
CA VAL A 359 -27.63 10.83 -14.40
C VAL A 359 -28.89 11.23 -15.17
N THR A 360 -28.95 12.48 -15.66
CA THR A 360 -30.09 13.03 -16.41
C THR A 360 -30.00 12.79 -17.92
N SER A 361 -28.91 12.16 -18.40
CA SER A 361 -28.70 11.88 -19.81
C SER A 361 -29.87 11.16 -20.51
N PRO A 362 -30.66 10.25 -19.88
CA PRO A 362 -31.81 9.63 -20.54
C PRO A 362 -32.84 10.64 -21.06
N GLU A 363 -32.97 11.80 -20.39
CA GLU A 363 -33.91 12.87 -20.72
C GLU A 363 -33.30 13.93 -21.66
N SER A 364 -31.99 13.91 -21.89
CA SER A 364 -31.28 14.86 -22.75
C SER A 364 -31.56 14.61 -24.24
N ASN A 365 -31.44 15.64 -25.08
CA ASN A 365 -31.48 15.49 -26.54
C ASN A 365 -30.09 15.16 -27.14
N ASP A 366 -29.03 15.15 -26.32
CA ASP A 366 -27.65 14.87 -26.75
C ASP A 366 -27.40 13.36 -26.85
N THR A 367 -27.27 12.88 -28.10
CA THR A 367 -27.04 11.47 -28.41
C THR A 367 -25.63 11.00 -28.06
N ALA A 368 -24.64 11.90 -28.02
CA ALA A 368 -23.27 11.57 -27.64
C ALA A 368 -23.17 11.38 -26.11
N LEU A 369 -23.85 12.23 -25.33
CA LEU A 369 -23.92 12.12 -23.87
C LEU A 369 -24.61 10.81 -23.45
N LYS A 370 -25.75 10.47 -24.07
CA LYS A 370 -26.44 9.18 -23.84
C LYS A 370 -25.53 7.98 -24.11
N ALA A 371 -24.85 8.00 -25.25
CA ALA A 371 -23.92 6.94 -25.62
C ALA A 371 -22.75 6.84 -24.62
N ALA A 372 -22.26 7.97 -24.09
CA ALA A 372 -21.20 7.97 -23.08
C ALA A 372 -21.70 7.44 -21.72
N ALA A 373 -22.92 7.78 -21.30
CA ALA A 373 -23.51 7.28 -20.06
C ALA A 373 -23.70 5.75 -20.09
N GLU A 374 -24.08 5.18 -21.23
CA GLU A 374 -24.33 3.73 -21.38
C GLU A 374 -23.06 2.89 -21.65
N ARG A 375 -22.00 3.49 -22.20
CA ARG A 375 -20.78 2.77 -22.62
C ARG A 375 -19.71 2.66 -21.53
N PHE A 376 -19.83 3.42 -20.46
CA PHE A 376 -18.85 3.47 -19.38
C PHE A 376 -19.53 3.27 -18.03
N GLU A 377 -18.82 2.65 -17.09
CA GLU A 377 -19.25 2.60 -15.69
C GLU A 377 -18.63 3.80 -14.97
N TRP A 378 -19.46 4.76 -14.55
CA TRP A 378 -19.01 6.03 -13.98
C TRP A 378 -18.91 5.97 -12.45
N SER A 379 -17.86 6.54 -11.89
CA SER A 379 -17.71 6.75 -10.45
C SER A 379 -17.30 8.19 -10.17
N PHE A 380 -18.08 8.89 -9.36
CA PHE A 380 -17.86 10.30 -9.05
C PHE A 380 -17.41 10.46 -7.60
N VAL A 381 -16.35 11.23 -7.39
CA VAL A 381 -15.91 11.69 -6.07
C VAL A 381 -15.82 13.22 -6.14
N PRO A 382 -16.95 13.94 -5.96
CA PRO A 382 -16.99 15.38 -6.20
C PRO A 382 -16.11 16.18 -5.24
N VAL A 383 -15.90 15.68 -4.01
CA VAL A 383 -15.06 16.32 -2.99
C VAL A 383 -14.14 15.28 -2.35
N LEU A 384 -12.88 15.24 -2.78
CA LEU A 384 -11.89 14.32 -2.23
C LEU A 384 -11.29 14.80 -0.89
N ASN A 385 -11.24 16.12 -0.68
CA ASN A 385 -10.75 16.76 0.54
C ASN A 385 -11.87 17.59 1.21
N PRO A 386 -12.86 16.95 1.85
CA PRO A 386 -14.03 17.64 2.41
C PRO A 386 -13.65 18.66 3.48
N ASP A 387 -12.78 18.30 4.43
CA ASP A 387 -12.35 19.19 5.51
C ASP A 387 -11.62 20.43 4.97
N GLY A 388 -10.72 20.24 3.99
CA GLY A 388 -10.01 21.34 3.36
C GLY A 388 -10.93 22.22 2.52
N TYR A 389 -11.85 21.62 1.78
CA TYR A 389 -12.84 22.31 0.95
C TYR A 389 -13.73 23.22 1.82
N GLU A 390 -14.29 22.69 2.92
CA GLU A 390 -15.07 23.45 3.89
C GLU A 390 -14.25 24.57 4.53
N TYR A 391 -13.05 24.22 5.02
CA TYR A 391 -12.14 25.20 5.63
C TYR A 391 -11.82 26.37 4.69
N SER A 392 -11.63 26.12 3.39
CA SER A 392 -11.37 27.16 2.40
C SER A 392 -12.58 28.07 2.14
N HIS A 393 -13.79 27.50 2.08
CA HIS A 393 -15.05 28.23 1.93
C HIS A 393 -15.32 29.13 3.12
N VAL A 394 -15.14 28.59 4.33
CA VAL A 394 -15.28 29.34 5.58
C VAL A 394 -14.31 30.51 5.59
N LYS A 395 -13.02 30.28 5.28
CA LYS A 395 -12.00 31.34 5.27
C LYS A 395 -12.34 32.47 4.30
N TYR A 396 -12.77 32.14 3.08
CA TYR A 396 -13.11 33.13 2.06
C TYR A 396 -14.40 33.89 2.40
N THR A 397 -15.44 33.19 2.90
CA THR A 397 -16.71 33.78 3.30
C THR A 397 -16.53 34.78 4.45
N MET A 398 -15.70 34.43 5.44
CA MET A 398 -15.31 35.36 6.50
C MET A 398 -14.63 36.62 5.94
N GLY A 399 -13.70 36.45 4.97
CA GLY A 399 -13.08 37.57 4.27
C GLY A 399 -14.07 38.47 3.54
N LEU A 400 -15.08 37.89 2.86
CA LEU A 400 -16.14 38.65 2.19
C LEU A 400 -17.02 39.43 3.17
N LEU A 401 -17.36 38.85 4.33
CA LEU A 401 -18.13 39.54 5.37
C LEU A 401 -17.34 40.71 5.97
N ALA A 402 -16.02 40.57 6.11
CA ALA A 402 -15.14 41.65 6.54
C ALA A 402 -15.05 42.76 5.48
N ALA A 403 -14.84 42.41 4.21
CA ALA A 403 -14.79 43.36 3.10
C ALA A 403 -16.10 44.15 2.95
N LYS A 404 -17.26 43.47 3.03
CA LYS A 404 -18.58 44.11 3.00
C LYS A 404 -18.79 45.06 4.18
N ARG A 405 -18.26 44.69 5.36
CA ARG A 405 -18.37 45.54 6.56
C ARG A 405 -17.49 46.79 6.47
N ILE A 406 -16.30 46.66 5.88
CA ILE A 406 -15.43 47.79 5.52
C ILE A 406 -16.12 48.73 4.53
N GLU A 407 -16.71 48.17 3.47
CA GLU A 407 -17.43 48.92 2.44
C GLU A 407 -18.56 49.77 3.01
N GLN A 408 -19.32 49.26 3.98
CA GLN A 408 -20.44 49.97 4.59
C GLN A 408 -20.08 51.32 5.22
N ARG A 409 -18.84 51.50 5.68
CA ARG A 409 -18.44 52.72 6.41
C ARG A 409 -18.08 53.87 5.49
N TYR A 410 -17.22 53.61 4.51
CA TYR A 410 -16.66 54.64 3.62
C TYR A 410 -16.71 54.26 2.14
N ASN A 411 -17.47 53.23 1.76
CA ASN A 411 -17.56 52.71 0.40
C ASN A 411 -16.21 52.26 -0.17
N THR A 412 -15.31 51.81 0.70
CA THR A 412 -13.97 51.34 0.31
C THR A 412 -14.05 49.86 -0.06
N MET A 413 -13.65 49.53 -1.28
CA MET A 413 -13.74 48.17 -1.82
C MET A 413 -12.46 47.38 -1.57
N TYR A 414 -12.58 46.24 -0.89
CA TYR A 414 -11.48 45.31 -0.65
C TYR A 414 -11.66 44.05 -1.50
N THR A 415 -10.57 43.55 -2.08
CA THR A 415 -10.53 42.24 -2.74
C THR A 415 -10.12 41.17 -1.73
N VAL A 416 -10.71 39.97 -1.85
CA VAL A 416 -10.44 38.85 -0.96
C VAL A 416 -9.83 37.72 -1.77
N GLY A 417 -8.67 37.21 -1.33
CA GLY A 417 -7.95 36.16 -2.04
C GLY A 417 -6.64 35.80 -1.36
N THR A 418 -5.77 35.06 -2.05
CA THR A 418 -4.38 34.90 -1.60
C THR A 418 -3.60 36.20 -1.80
N ALA A 419 -2.41 36.30 -1.20
CA ALA A 419 -1.52 37.44 -1.42
C ALA A 419 -1.19 37.63 -2.92
N TYR A 420 -1.11 36.54 -3.68
CA TYR A 420 -0.93 36.61 -5.12
C TYR A 420 -2.17 37.14 -5.83
N ASP A 421 -3.37 36.67 -5.45
CA ASP A 421 -4.64 37.08 -6.09
C ASP A 421 -4.99 38.55 -5.82
N THR A 422 -4.55 39.08 -4.67
CA THR A 422 -4.92 40.43 -4.20
C THR A 422 -3.85 41.47 -4.51
N VAL A 423 -2.56 41.13 -4.40
CA VAL A 423 -1.45 42.08 -4.53
C VAL A 423 -0.58 41.80 -5.77
N GLY A 424 -0.76 40.65 -6.44
CA GLY A 424 -0.15 40.37 -7.75
C GLY A 424 1.30 39.88 -7.74
N TYR A 425 1.91 39.62 -6.57
CA TYR A 425 3.27 39.08 -6.50
C TYR A 425 3.42 37.96 -5.47
N LYS A 426 4.37 37.05 -5.75
CA LYS A 426 4.70 35.93 -4.85
C LYS A 426 5.56 36.45 -3.71
N VAL A 427 5.14 36.18 -2.48
CA VAL A 427 5.88 36.54 -1.26
C VAL A 427 6.28 35.30 -0.47
N SER A 428 7.49 35.31 0.09
CA SER A 428 7.98 34.28 1.01
C SER A 428 8.56 34.96 2.26
N GLY A 429 8.55 34.28 3.40
CA GLY A 429 9.03 34.86 4.66
C GLY A 429 8.05 35.80 5.37
N VAL A 430 6.78 35.88 4.92
CA VAL A 430 5.76 36.73 5.57
C VAL A 430 5.30 36.15 6.90
N SER A 431 5.03 37.04 7.86
CA SER A 431 4.64 36.71 9.24
C SER A 431 3.41 35.81 9.31
N GLY A 432 2.40 36.03 8.47
CA GLY A 432 1.20 35.19 8.41
C GLY A 432 1.48 33.73 8.00
N CYS A 433 2.42 33.51 7.07
CA CYS A 433 2.83 32.16 6.68
C CYS A 433 3.64 31.46 7.78
N TRP A 434 4.50 32.20 8.49
CA TRP A 434 5.25 31.69 9.63
C TRP A 434 4.31 31.32 10.79
N VAL A 435 3.39 32.20 11.18
CA VAL A 435 2.43 31.93 12.26
C VAL A 435 1.57 30.71 11.96
N LYS A 436 1.06 30.61 10.73
CA LYS A 436 0.27 29.46 10.29
C LYS A 436 1.06 28.16 10.35
N LYS A 437 2.34 28.17 9.96
CA LYS A 437 3.20 26.98 9.94
C LYS A 437 3.72 26.59 11.34
N SER A 438 4.17 27.55 12.13
CA SER A 438 4.86 27.32 13.39
C SER A 438 3.94 27.06 14.58
N PHE A 439 2.72 27.61 14.56
CA PHE A 439 1.78 27.51 15.68
C PHE A 439 0.46 26.83 15.30
N SER A 440 0.34 26.32 14.07
CA SER A 440 -0.86 25.63 13.58
C SER A 440 -2.15 26.43 13.76
N VAL A 441 -2.07 27.77 13.62
CA VAL A 441 -3.22 28.66 13.76
C VAL A 441 -4.22 28.42 12.62
N PRO A 442 -5.47 28.04 12.91
CA PRO A 442 -6.48 27.71 11.91
C PRO A 442 -6.81 28.89 11.02
N TYR A 443 -6.98 30.11 11.53
CA TYR A 443 -7.34 31.26 10.68
C TYR A 443 -6.29 32.36 10.80
N VAL A 444 -5.56 32.57 9.70
CA VAL A 444 -4.62 33.69 9.54
C VAL A 444 -5.03 34.49 8.31
N MET A 445 -5.23 35.78 8.51
CA MET A 445 -5.64 36.76 7.50
C MET A 445 -4.74 37.99 7.58
N THR A 446 -4.51 38.61 6.43
CA THR A 446 -3.73 39.84 6.28
C THR A 446 -4.64 40.87 5.65
N PHE A 447 -4.63 42.09 6.18
CA PHE A 447 -5.30 43.24 5.58
C PHE A 447 -4.25 44.11 4.90
N GLU A 448 -4.39 44.28 3.59
CA GLU A 448 -3.70 45.34 2.86
C GLU A 448 -4.57 46.60 2.96
N LEU A 449 -4.01 47.69 3.50
CA LEU A 449 -4.78 48.88 3.85
C LEU A 449 -5.05 49.77 2.62
N ARG A 450 -5.98 50.72 2.78
CA ARG A 450 -6.68 51.55 1.78
C ARG A 450 -5.94 52.02 0.51
N ASP A 451 -4.61 52.15 0.49
CA ASP A 451 -3.93 52.68 -0.70
C ASP A 451 -3.74 51.61 -1.79
N THR A 452 -4.12 51.94 -3.02
CA THR A 452 -3.93 51.06 -4.19
C THR A 452 -2.56 51.23 -4.86
N GLY A 453 -1.60 51.85 -4.16
CA GLY A 453 -0.28 52.21 -4.65
C GLY A 453 -0.14 53.67 -5.11
N ARG A 454 -1.18 54.51 -4.94
CA ARG A 454 -1.14 55.95 -5.30
C ARG A 454 -0.25 56.75 -4.35
N HIS A 455 -0.30 56.44 -3.07
CA HIS A 455 0.46 57.07 -2.00
C HIS A 455 1.55 56.15 -1.43
N GLY A 456 1.55 54.88 -1.82
CA GLY A 456 2.48 53.86 -1.34
C GLY A 456 2.40 53.75 0.18
N PHE A 457 3.55 53.81 0.85
CA PHE A 457 3.63 53.74 2.31
C PHE A 457 3.31 55.06 3.04
N ALA A 458 3.03 56.15 2.31
CA ALA A 458 2.85 57.50 2.87
C ALA A 458 1.41 58.02 2.67
N LEU A 459 0.47 57.41 3.38
CA LEU A 459 -0.95 57.77 3.31
C LEU A 459 -1.19 59.22 3.78
N PRO A 460 -2.03 60.03 3.10
CA PRO A 460 -2.36 61.39 3.56
C PRO A 460 -2.95 61.41 4.98
N PRO A 461 -2.62 62.41 5.84
CA PRO A 461 -3.13 62.46 7.22
C PRO A 461 -4.65 62.35 7.36
N LYS A 462 -5.40 62.88 6.37
CA LYS A 462 -6.87 62.82 6.32
C LYS A 462 -7.42 61.41 6.12
N GLU A 463 -6.62 60.46 5.63
CA GLU A 463 -7.04 59.08 5.32
C GLU A 463 -6.68 58.10 6.44
N ILE A 464 -5.78 58.48 7.37
CA ILE A 464 -5.34 57.63 8.47
C ILE A 464 -6.52 57.17 9.34
N LEU A 465 -7.30 58.11 9.87
CA LEU A 465 -8.43 57.78 10.77
C LEU A 465 -9.51 56.95 10.05
N PRO A 466 -9.95 57.31 8.82
CA PRO A 466 -10.83 56.46 8.04
C PRO A 466 -10.31 55.02 7.81
N THR A 467 -9.02 54.85 7.49
CA THR A 467 -8.41 53.53 7.34
C THR A 467 -8.45 52.74 8.64
N CYS A 468 -8.09 53.34 9.77
CA CYS A 468 -8.17 52.63 11.06
C CYS A 468 -9.60 52.18 11.40
N GLN A 469 -10.59 53.04 11.16
CA GLN A 469 -11.98 52.77 11.53
C GLN A 469 -12.63 51.69 10.66
N GLU A 470 -12.40 51.71 9.35
CA GLU A 470 -12.97 50.70 8.46
C GLU A 470 -12.29 49.33 8.65
N THR A 471 -10.95 49.30 8.81
CA THR A 471 -10.23 48.05 9.08
C THR A 471 -10.67 47.45 10.41
N MET A 472 -10.92 48.28 11.44
CA MET A 472 -11.50 47.82 12.71
C MET A 472 -12.88 47.18 12.52
N ASP A 473 -13.76 47.80 11.73
CA ASP A 473 -15.07 47.23 11.43
C ASP A 473 -14.97 45.88 10.70
N GLY A 474 -13.99 45.74 9.80
CA GLY A 474 -13.66 44.47 9.15
C GLY A 474 -13.17 43.41 10.15
N ILE A 475 -12.29 43.77 11.07
CA ILE A 475 -11.79 42.86 12.13
C ILE A 475 -12.93 42.41 13.06
N VAL A 476 -13.79 43.32 13.49
CA VAL A 476 -14.96 42.99 14.34
C VAL A 476 -15.92 42.05 13.60
N SER A 477 -16.10 42.24 12.28
CA SER A 477 -16.87 41.32 11.42
C SER A 477 -16.29 39.91 11.41
N LEU A 478 -14.95 39.78 11.32
CA LEU A 478 -14.28 38.48 11.39
C LEU A 478 -14.51 37.79 12.72
N LEU A 479 -14.33 38.51 13.83
CA LEU A 479 -14.47 37.96 15.18
C LEU A 479 -15.92 37.52 15.48
N SER A 480 -16.91 38.34 15.09
CA SER A 480 -18.32 37.99 15.25
C SER A 480 -18.77 36.83 14.36
N SER A 481 -18.24 36.74 13.13
CA SER A 481 -18.51 35.62 12.22
C SER A 481 -17.94 34.31 12.78
N THR A 482 -16.75 34.35 13.41
CA THR A 482 -16.19 33.16 14.08
C THR A 482 -17.02 32.69 15.26
N GLU A 483 -17.63 33.58 16.04
CA GLU A 483 -18.52 33.20 17.14
C GLU A 483 -19.83 32.56 16.66
N LYS A 484 -20.34 32.99 15.50
CA LYS A 484 -21.53 32.41 14.87
C LYS A 484 -21.24 31.01 14.32
N ILE A 485 -20.13 30.86 13.60
CA ILE A 485 -19.65 29.57 13.08
C ILE A 485 -19.33 28.60 14.24
N ALA A 486 -18.71 29.08 15.31
CA ALA A 486 -18.46 28.30 16.52
C ALA A 486 -19.74 27.89 17.28
N ARG A 487 -20.84 28.66 17.15
CA ARG A 487 -22.15 28.31 17.71
C ARG A 487 -22.89 27.28 16.86
N ASP A 488 -22.82 27.38 15.53
CA ASP A 488 -23.47 26.44 14.62
C ASP A 488 -22.81 25.04 14.67
N ILE A 489 -21.50 24.97 14.92
CA ILE A 489 -20.74 23.72 15.12
C ILE A 489 -20.98 23.09 16.51
N LYS A 490 -21.39 23.86 17.52
CA LYS A 490 -21.64 23.37 18.90
C LYS A 490 -22.79 22.35 19.03
N ALA A 491 -23.57 22.12 17.96
CA ALA A 491 -24.57 21.05 17.92
C ALA A 491 -23.94 19.64 17.79
N GLU A 492 -22.67 19.53 17.38
CA GLU A 492 -21.92 18.27 17.36
C GLU A 492 -20.73 18.35 18.32
N ALA A 493 -20.76 17.49 19.34
CA ALA A 493 -19.93 17.58 20.54
C ALA A 493 -18.42 17.48 20.26
N ARG A 494 -17.68 18.60 20.28
CA ARG A 494 -16.25 18.74 20.66
C ARG A 494 -15.74 20.17 20.40
N MET A 495 -15.79 21.11 21.37
CA MET A 495 -15.31 22.48 21.04
C MET A 495 -14.82 23.43 22.14
N ASP A 496 -14.28 22.97 23.26
CA ASP A 496 -13.78 23.90 24.30
C ASP A 496 -12.44 24.60 23.95
N LYS A 497 -11.91 24.43 22.72
CA LYS A 497 -10.53 24.85 22.35
C LYS A 497 -10.38 25.68 21.06
N LEU A 498 -11.48 26.12 20.42
CA LEU A 498 -11.38 26.78 19.10
C LEU A 498 -11.15 28.30 19.19
N LEU A 499 -11.73 28.96 20.20
CA LEU A 499 -11.55 30.41 20.43
C LEU A 499 -10.13 30.75 20.92
N ASP A 500 -9.44 29.81 21.58
CA ASP A 500 -8.06 29.95 22.04
C ASP A 500 -7.01 29.93 20.90
N LYS A 501 -7.44 29.87 19.63
CA LYS A 501 -6.57 29.61 18.47
C LYS A 501 -6.70 30.62 17.34
N ILE A 502 -7.20 31.83 17.58
CA ILE A 502 -7.26 32.89 16.55
C ILE A 502 -6.09 33.85 16.76
N VAL A 503 -5.22 34.00 15.75
CA VAL A 503 -4.15 35.02 15.74
C VAL A 503 -4.31 35.91 14.51
N ILE A 504 -4.57 37.20 14.75
CA ILE A 504 -4.51 38.25 13.72
C ILE A 504 -3.08 38.78 13.71
N VAL A 505 -2.39 38.69 12.57
CA VAL A 505 -0.98 39.10 12.44
C VAL A 505 -0.91 40.41 11.68
N TRP A 506 -0.28 41.43 12.28
CA TRP A 506 0.00 42.72 11.64
C TRP A 506 1.27 42.67 10.80
N ASN A 507 1.26 43.36 9.65
CA ASN A 507 2.47 43.88 8.99
C ASN A 507 2.50 45.39 9.22
N ILE A 508 3.30 45.86 10.18
CA ILE A 508 3.75 47.27 10.20
C ILE A 508 5.19 47.24 9.69
N LEU A 509 5.39 47.53 8.41
CA LEU A 509 6.71 47.82 7.85
C LEU A 509 7.00 49.30 8.11
N LEU A 510 7.70 49.59 9.20
CA LEU A 510 8.21 50.92 9.54
C LEU A 510 9.70 50.94 9.17
N PHE A 511 10.04 51.49 8.01
CA PHE A 511 11.42 51.83 7.68
C PHE A 511 11.73 53.22 8.27
N ILE A 512 12.41 53.26 9.41
CA ILE A 512 13.09 54.47 9.88
C ILE A 512 14.49 54.44 9.24
N ILE A 513 14.69 55.21 8.18
CA ILE A 513 16.03 55.57 7.70
C ILE A 513 16.41 56.86 8.42
N VAL A 514 17.33 56.77 9.38
CA VAL A 514 18.07 57.93 9.88
C VAL A 514 19.16 58.22 8.86
N GLN A 515 19.05 59.33 8.12
CA GLN A 515 20.17 59.89 7.37
C GLN A 515 21.06 60.68 8.33
N TYR A 516 22.39 60.47 8.25
CA TYR A 516 23.39 61.42 8.73
C TYR A 516 23.42 62.66 7.84
#